data_AF-A0A087RE52-F1
#
_entry.id   AF-A0A087RE52-F1
#
_cell.length_a   1.000
_cell.length_b   1.000
_cell.length_c   1.000
_cell.angle_alpha   90.00
_cell.angle_beta   90.00
_cell.angle_gamma   90.00
#
_symmetry.space_group_name_H-M   'P 1'
#
loop_
_entity.id
_entity.type
_entity.pdbx_description
1 polymer ?
#
loop_
_entity_poly.entity_id
_entity_poly.type
_entity_poly.pdbx_seq_one_letter_code
_entity_poly.pdbx_strand_id
1 'polypeptide(L)'
;VRTLNFRKANFQLLKELVNRNHWKTALRDEGAEQSWQIFQDTFHRAQELSIPRCKKSGKEGKRPAWLEDADRLCRYGVRKAKVRIWKQGQVSWEEYRDADRLCRYGVRKAKGRIELNLARDAKNNNKGFYRYVSQKRKAKETVPPLMSKTGKLVTTDEEKAEVLNNFFASVFTATSLPTPLEWDGLQDRDWGSKVPPTVREDQV
;
A
#
# COMPACT_ATOMS: atom_id res chain seq x y z
N VAL A 1 4.27 -16.46 -1.02
CA VAL A 1 3.85 -16.80 0.37
C VAL A 1 2.35 -17.05 0.41
N ARG A 2 1.90 -18.22 0.89
CA ARG A 2 0.48 -18.49 1.17
C ARG A 2 0.18 -17.99 2.59
N THR A 3 -0.91 -17.27 2.78
CA THR A 3 -1.32 -16.75 4.09
C THR A 3 -2.74 -17.17 4.40
N LEU A 4 -3.08 -17.26 5.68
CA LEU A 4 -4.43 -17.61 6.12
C LEU A 4 -5.41 -16.49 5.76
N ASN A 5 -6.58 -16.87 5.25
CA ASN A 5 -7.63 -15.93 4.86
C ASN A 5 -8.71 -15.85 5.94
N PHE A 6 -8.49 -15.01 6.96
CA PHE A 6 -9.41 -14.84 8.07
C PHE A 6 -10.79 -14.29 7.67
N ARG A 7 -10.92 -13.63 6.51
CA ARG A 7 -12.22 -13.16 6.00
C ARG A 7 -13.15 -14.29 5.57
N LYS A 8 -12.59 -15.45 5.21
CA LYS A 8 -13.34 -16.64 4.80
C LYS A 8 -13.21 -17.77 5.83
N ALA A 9 -12.75 -17.47 7.04
CA ALA A 9 -12.62 -18.45 8.09
C ALA A 9 -13.99 -18.87 8.62
N ASN A 10 -14.18 -20.17 8.84
CA ASN A 10 -15.32 -20.68 9.59
C ASN A 10 -14.94 -20.76 11.08
N PHE A 11 -15.18 -19.66 11.81
CA PHE A 11 -14.86 -19.58 13.24
C PHE A 11 -15.70 -20.51 14.11
N GLN A 12 -16.92 -20.84 13.67
CA GLN A 12 -17.79 -21.77 14.38
C GLN A 12 -17.18 -23.18 14.35
N LEU A 13 -16.77 -23.64 13.17
CA LEU A 13 -16.05 -24.91 13.01
C LEU A 13 -14.74 -24.94 13.80
N LEU A 14 -13.98 -23.85 13.79
CA LEU A 14 -12.73 -23.75 14.57
C LEU A 14 -13.00 -23.95 16.07
N LYS A 15 -14.01 -23.27 16.60
CA LYS A 15 -14.40 -23.37 18.00
C LYS A 15 -14.87 -24.78 18.36
N GLU A 16 -15.67 -25.41 17.49
CA GLU A 16 -16.13 -26.79 17.68
C GLU A 16 -14.96 -27.78 17.69
N LEU A 17 -14.03 -27.67 16.74
CA LEU A 17 -12.86 -28.56 16.66
C LEU A 17 -11.93 -28.42 17.87
N VAL A 18 -11.75 -27.21 18.39
CA VAL A 18 -10.94 -26.97 19.59
C VAL A 18 -11.64 -27.50 20.85
N ASN A 19 -12.95 -27.29 20.98
CA ASN A 19 -13.73 -27.70 22.15
C ASN A 19 -14.04 -29.20 22.20
N ARG A 20 -14.00 -29.90 21.06
CA ARG A 20 -14.16 -31.35 21.00
C ARG A 20 -13.04 -32.10 21.72
N ASN A 21 -11.89 -31.47 21.94
CA ASN A 21 -10.76 -32.11 22.61
C ASN A 21 -10.98 -32.14 24.13
N HIS A 22 -10.81 -33.32 24.73
CA HIS A 22 -10.83 -33.50 26.17
C HIS A 22 -9.51 -33.05 26.81
N TRP A 23 -9.29 -31.73 26.88
CA TRP A 23 -8.05 -31.11 27.40
C TRP A 23 -7.64 -31.63 28.78
N LYS A 24 -8.62 -31.88 29.67
CA LYS A 24 -8.36 -32.41 31.02
C LYS A 24 -7.74 -33.80 31.03
N THR A 25 -7.93 -34.58 29.97
CA THR A 25 -7.34 -35.92 29.82
C THR A 25 -6.05 -35.83 29.01
N ALA A 26 -6.05 -35.04 27.94
CA ALA A 26 -4.91 -34.87 27.05
C ALA A 26 -3.69 -34.18 27.71
N LEU A 27 -3.91 -33.44 28.80
CA LEU A 27 -2.87 -32.67 29.49
C LEU A 27 -2.60 -33.17 30.92
N ARG A 28 -3.24 -34.28 31.35
CA ARG A 28 -3.24 -34.71 32.76
C ARG A 28 -1.87 -35.15 33.26
N ASP A 29 -1.09 -35.80 32.40
CA ASP A 29 0.16 -36.49 32.77
C ASP A 29 1.39 -35.91 32.04
N GLU A 30 1.24 -34.78 31.38
CA GLU A 30 2.26 -34.16 30.53
C GLU A 30 2.92 -32.96 31.21
N GLY A 31 4.22 -32.76 30.99
CA GLY A 31 4.91 -31.56 31.44
C GLY A 31 4.35 -30.29 30.80
N ALA A 32 4.64 -29.12 31.38
CA ALA A 32 4.12 -27.83 30.88
C ALA A 32 4.47 -27.59 29.40
N GLU A 33 5.69 -27.94 28.99
CA GLU A 33 6.16 -27.78 27.60
C GLU A 33 5.45 -28.75 26.65
N GLN A 34 5.31 -30.02 27.04
CA GLN A 34 4.60 -31.04 26.27
C GLN A 34 3.12 -30.70 26.13
N SER A 35 2.50 -30.26 27.22
CA SER A 35 1.13 -29.76 27.23
C SER A 35 0.92 -28.59 26.28
N TRP A 36 1.86 -27.64 26.25
CA TRP A 36 1.81 -26.51 25.32
C TRP A 36 1.95 -26.95 23.87
N GLN A 37 2.85 -27.89 23.58
CA GLN A 37 3.05 -28.41 22.23
C GLN A 37 1.82 -29.18 21.73
N ILE A 38 1.19 -30.00 22.58
CA ILE A 38 -0.06 -30.71 22.27
C ILE A 38 -1.19 -29.72 21.94
N PHE A 39 -1.28 -28.63 22.71
CA PHE A 39 -2.23 -27.57 22.45
C PHE A 39 -1.98 -26.88 21.10
N GLN A 40 -0.73 -26.47 20.85
CA GLN A 40 -0.34 -25.80 19.60
C GLN A 40 -0.62 -26.67 18.37
N ASP A 41 -0.25 -27.94 18.41
CA ASP A 41 -0.47 -28.87 17.29
C ASP A 41 -1.96 -29.06 17.01
N THR A 42 -2.75 -29.24 18.06
CA THR A 42 -4.20 -29.40 17.95
C THR A 42 -4.87 -28.14 17.41
N PHE A 43 -4.44 -26.97 17.88
CA PHE A 43 -4.92 -25.68 17.40
C PHE A 43 -4.56 -25.43 15.94
N HIS A 44 -3.31 -25.70 15.54
CA HIS A 44 -2.88 -25.55 14.15
C HIS A 44 -3.62 -26.49 13.20
N ARG A 45 -3.89 -27.73 13.61
CA ARG A 45 -4.75 -28.65 12.84
C ARG A 45 -6.16 -28.10 12.66
N ALA A 46 -6.78 -27.60 13.73
CA ALA A 46 -8.11 -26.99 13.66
C ALA A 46 -8.11 -25.73 12.78
N GLN A 47 -7.03 -24.94 12.83
CA GLN A 47 -6.81 -23.75 12.01
C GLN A 47 -6.70 -24.08 10.52
N GLU A 48 -6.00 -25.16 10.16
CA GLU A 48 -5.87 -25.59 8.77
C GLU A 48 -7.19 -26.08 8.16
N LEU A 49 -8.02 -26.75 8.96
CA LEU A 49 -9.34 -27.23 8.53
C LEU A 49 -10.37 -26.09 8.42
N SER A 50 -10.25 -25.07 9.27
CA SER A 50 -11.28 -24.02 9.39
C SER A 50 -10.95 -22.73 8.64
N ILE A 51 -9.67 -22.49 8.32
CA ILE A 51 -9.22 -21.24 7.69
C ILE A 51 -8.55 -21.53 6.34
N PRO A 52 -9.22 -21.22 5.23
CA PRO A 52 -8.64 -21.39 3.90
C PRO A 52 -7.34 -20.59 3.74
N ARG A 53 -6.31 -21.21 3.16
CA ARG A 53 -5.07 -20.53 2.77
C ARG A 53 -5.25 -19.85 1.41
N CYS A 54 -4.98 -18.56 1.32
CA CYS A 54 -4.96 -17.83 0.06
C CYS A 54 -3.51 -17.53 -0.38
N LYS A 55 -3.28 -17.52 -1.70
CA LYS A 55 -2.09 -16.87 -2.22
C LYS A 55 -2.30 -15.37 -1.99
N LYS A 56 -1.35 -14.70 -1.32
CA LYS A 56 -1.26 -13.25 -1.47
C LYS A 56 -0.99 -13.03 -2.96
N SER A 57 -1.98 -12.57 -3.71
CA SER A 57 -1.73 -11.96 -5.00
C SER A 57 -0.82 -10.79 -4.69
N GLY A 58 0.50 -10.95 -4.90
CA GLY A 58 1.46 -9.87 -4.74
C GLY A 58 0.91 -8.73 -5.57
N LYS A 59 0.56 -7.61 -4.90
CA LYS A 59 -0.20 -6.46 -5.44
C LYS A 59 -0.19 -6.53 -6.95
N GLU A 60 -1.19 -7.18 -7.55
CA GLU A 60 -1.20 -7.41 -8.98
C GLU A 60 -1.07 -6.01 -9.58
N GLY A 61 0.09 -5.76 -10.21
CA GLY A 61 0.62 -4.41 -10.36
C GLY A 61 -0.50 -3.54 -10.87
N LYS A 62 -1.04 -2.67 -10.00
CA LYS A 62 -2.36 -2.06 -10.17
C LYS A 62 -2.48 -1.70 -11.63
N ARG A 63 -3.35 -2.40 -12.37
CA ARG A 63 -3.56 -2.12 -13.78
C ARG A 63 -3.76 -0.61 -13.84
N PRO A 64 -2.88 0.13 -14.53
CA PRO A 64 -2.96 1.58 -14.51
C PRO A 64 -4.38 1.97 -14.90
N ALA A 65 -5.02 2.96 -14.29
CA ALA A 65 -6.44 3.26 -14.55
C ALA A 65 -6.76 3.50 -16.05
N TRP A 66 -5.76 3.79 -16.88
CA TRP A 66 -5.93 3.77 -18.32
C TRP A 66 -6.28 2.36 -18.84
N LEU A 67 -5.57 1.29 -18.41
CA LEU A 67 -6.03 -0.10 -18.10
C LEU A 67 -7.28 -0.75 -18.73
N GLU A 68 -8.42 -0.07 -18.67
CA GLU A 68 -9.74 -0.70 -18.73
C GLU A 68 -10.51 -0.53 -20.05
N ASP A 69 -10.06 0.37 -20.94
CA ASP A 69 -10.69 0.54 -22.26
C ASP A 69 -10.54 -0.70 -23.18
N ALA A 70 -11.68 -1.24 -23.62
CA ALA A 70 -11.79 -2.33 -24.60
C ALA A 70 -11.04 -2.05 -25.91
N ASP A 71 -11.03 -0.79 -26.36
CA ASP A 71 -10.29 -0.34 -27.55
C ASP A 71 -8.76 -0.55 -27.41
N ARG A 72 -8.23 -0.56 -26.18
CA ARG A 72 -6.80 -0.79 -25.93
C ARG A 72 -6.43 -2.26 -25.76
N LEU A 73 -7.31 -3.08 -25.18
CA LEU A 73 -7.12 -4.55 -25.20
C LEU A 73 -7.10 -5.06 -26.64
N CYS A 74 -7.97 -4.51 -27.49
CA CYS A 74 -7.96 -4.74 -28.93
C CYS A 74 -6.62 -4.33 -29.55
N ARG A 75 -6.14 -3.09 -29.35
CA ARG A 75 -4.84 -2.62 -29.91
C ARG A 75 -3.62 -3.38 -29.41
N TYR A 76 -3.58 -3.77 -28.13
CA TYR A 76 -2.50 -4.59 -27.57
C TYR A 76 -2.55 -6.03 -28.10
N GLY A 77 -3.76 -6.58 -28.25
CA GLY A 77 -4.00 -7.87 -28.90
C GLY A 77 -3.53 -7.88 -30.36
N VAL A 78 -3.87 -6.85 -31.13
CA VAL A 78 -3.42 -6.65 -32.52
C VAL A 78 -1.90 -6.54 -32.60
N ARG A 79 -1.27 -5.77 -31.70
CA ARG A 79 0.20 -5.68 -31.64
C ARG A 79 0.84 -7.03 -31.32
N LYS A 80 0.34 -7.77 -30.34
CA LYS A 80 0.85 -9.11 -29.99
C LYS A 80 0.65 -10.12 -31.12
N ALA A 81 -0.50 -10.09 -31.78
CA ALA A 81 -0.78 -10.92 -32.95
C ALA A 81 0.22 -10.61 -34.07
N LYS A 82 0.41 -9.33 -34.42
CA LYS A 82 1.37 -8.93 -35.46
C LYS A 82 2.83 -9.21 -35.10
N VAL A 83 3.23 -9.10 -33.83
CA VAL A 83 4.57 -9.55 -33.39
C VAL A 83 4.75 -11.05 -33.63
N ARG A 84 3.73 -11.89 -33.37
CA ARG A 84 3.81 -13.34 -33.61
C ARG A 84 3.95 -13.65 -35.10
N ILE A 85 3.10 -13.05 -35.92
CA ILE A 85 3.05 -13.28 -37.37
C ILE A 85 4.31 -12.72 -38.06
N TRP A 86 4.81 -11.56 -37.62
CA TRP A 86 6.09 -11.01 -38.11
C TRP A 86 7.29 -11.90 -37.76
N LYS A 87 7.34 -12.44 -36.53
CA LYS A 87 8.39 -13.40 -36.13
C LYS A 87 8.34 -14.70 -36.93
N GLN A 88 7.19 -15.03 -37.52
CA GLN A 88 7.00 -16.19 -38.40
C GLN A 88 7.31 -15.86 -39.87
N GLY A 89 7.76 -14.63 -40.19
CA GLY A 89 8.08 -14.19 -41.55
C GLY A 89 6.87 -13.95 -42.44
N GLN A 90 5.66 -13.97 -41.89
CA GLN A 90 4.39 -13.91 -42.64
C GLN A 90 3.88 -12.49 -42.90
N VAL A 91 4.52 -11.47 -42.31
CA VAL A 91 4.10 -10.06 -42.39
C VAL A 91 5.31 -9.19 -42.68
N SER A 92 5.14 -8.18 -43.53
CA SER A 92 6.21 -7.25 -43.89
C SER A 92 6.62 -6.38 -42.68
N TRP A 93 7.86 -5.86 -42.72
CA TRP A 93 8.33 -4.94 -41.68
C TRP A 93 7.47 -3.66 -41.57
N GLU A 94 6.90 -3.21 -42.69
CA GLU A 94 6.06 -2.02 -42.79
C GLU A 94 4.72 -2.23 -42.07
N GLU A 95 4.05 -3.35 -42.34
CA GLU A 95 2.77 -3.70 -41.69
C GLU A 95 2.90 -3.88 -40.18
N TYR A 96 4.04 -4.41 -39.71
CA TYR A 96 4.37 -4.47 -38.29
C TYR A 96 4.59 -3.06 -37.72
N ARG A 97 5.42 -2.24 -38.38
CA ARG A 97 5.74 -0.87 -37.96
C ARG A 97 4.48 -0.03 -37.82
N ASP A 98 3.56 -0.13 -38.77
CA ASP A 98 2.33 0.67 -38.75
C ASP A 98 1.37 0.24 -37.64
N ALA A 99 1.28 -1.07 -37.37
CA ALA A 99 0.52 -1.53 -36.21
C ALA A 99 1.13 -1.11 -34.88
N ASP A 100 2.46 -1.15 -34.76
CA ASP A 100 3.15 -0.66 -33.57
C ASP A 100 2.91 0.84 -33.38
N ARG A 101 2.97 1.64 -34.45
CA ARG A 101 2.63 3.07 -34.44
C ARG A 101 1.19 3.31 -34.01
N LEU A 102 0.21 2.61 -34.61
CA LEU A 102 -1.21 2.72 -34.26
C LEU A 102 -1.49 2.33 -32.80
N CYS A 103 -0.80 1.30 -32.30
CA CYS A 103 -0.89 0.91 -30.90
C CYS A 103 -0.32 2.00 -29.99
N ARG A 104 0.89 2.52 -30.27
CA ARG A 104 1.49 3.61 -29.47
C ARG A 104 0.61 4.85 -29.48
N TYR A 105 0.07 5.22 -30.64
CA TYR A 105 -0.83 6.37 -30.78
C TYR A 105 -2.10 6.18 -29.96
N GLY A 106 -2.76 5.03 -30.06
CA GLY A 106 -3.95 4.71 -29.25
C GLY A 106 -3.68 4.78 -27.74
N VAL A 107 -2.53 4.27 -27.29
CA VAL A 107 -2.10 4.36 -25.88
C VAL A 107 -1.93 5.82 -25.45
N ARG A 108 -1.24 6.65 -26.24
CA ARG A 108 -1.04 8.08 -25.93
C ARG A 108 -2.37 8.83 -25.90
N LYS A 109 -3.25 8.59 -26.88
CA LYS A 109 -4.56 9.23 -26.98
C LYS A 109 -5.44 8.89 -25.76
N ALA A 110 -5.52 7.62 -25.38
CA ALA A 110 -6.28 7.19 -24.21
C ALA A 110 -5.72 7.78 -22.90
N LYS A 111 -4.39 7.80 -22.76
CA LYS A 111 -3.74 8.43 -21.60
C LYS A 111 -4.08 9.92 -21.51
N GLY A 112 -3.98 10.64 -22.62
CA GLY A 112 -4.32 12.06 -22.67
C GLY A 112 -5.79 12.34 -22.36
N ARG A 113 -6.72 11.49 -22.81
CA ARG A 113 -8.16 11.60 -22.47
C ARG A 113 -8.40 11.53 -20.96
N ILE A 114 -7.77 10.58 -20.28
CA ILE A 114 -7.92 10.42 -18.83
C ILE A 114 -7.31 11.58 -18.06
N GLU A 115 -6.10 12.01 -18.45
CA GLU A 115 -5.45 13.18 -17.85
C GLU A 115 -6.30 14.45 -18.02
N LEU A 116 -6.92 14.62 -19.19
CA LEU A 116 -7.83 15.73 -19.47
C LEU A 116 -9.11 15.66 -18.63
N ASN A 117 -9.76 14.50 -18.53
CA ASN A 117 -10.93 14.32 -17.67
C ASN A 117 -10.60 14.61 -16.21
N LEU A 118 -9.43 14.15 -15.74
CA LEU A 118 -8.96 14.38 -14.38
C LEU A 118 -8.68 15.85 -14.09
N ALA A 119 -8.14 16.58 -15.07
CA ALA A 119 -7.92 18.02 -14.96
C ALA A 119 -9.24 18.80 -14.95
N ARG A 120 -10.21 18.42 -15.80
CA ARG A 120 -11.55 19.02 -15.81
C ARG A 120 -12.28 18.82 -14.49
N ASP A 121 -12.23 17.61 -13.95
CA ASP A 121 -12.91 17.25 -12.71
C ASP A 121 -12.10 17.58 -11.46
N ALA A 122 -10.95 18.27 -11.57
CA ALA A 122 -10.09 18.53 -10.43
C ALA A 122 -10.86 19.23 -9.30
N LYS A 123 -11.65 20.27 -9.62
CA LYS A 123 -12.44 21.02 -8.63
C LYS A 123 -13.46 20.15 -7.87
N ASN A 124 -14.08 19.20 -8.56
CA ASN A 124 -15.13 18.33 -7.98
C ASN A 124 -14.54 17.05 -7.34
N ASN A 125 -13.39 16.59 -7.82
CA ASN A 125 -12.72 15.36 -7.40
C ASN A 125 -11.21 15.60 -7.21
N ASN A 126 -10.87 16.54 -6.33
CA ASN A 126 -9.48 16.86 -5.97
C ASN A 126 -8.69 15.61 -5.56
N LYS A 127 -9.33 14.69 -4.83
CA LYS A 127 -8.74 13.43 -4.39
C LYS A 127 -8.30 12.55 -5.55
N GLY A 128 -9.09 12.45 -6.62
CA GLY A 128 -8.74 11.72 -7.83
C GLY A 128 -7.49 12.29 -8.50
N PHE A 129 -7.43 13.61 -8.64
CA PHE A 129 -6.32 14.33 -9.24
C PHE A 129 -5.00 14.11 -8.47
N TYR A 130 -4.97 14.41 -7.18
CA TYR A 130 -3.77 14.22 -6.35
C TYR A 130 -3.35 12.75 -6.24
N ARG A 131 -4.30 11.81 -6.27
CA ARG A 131 -3.99 10.37 -6.33
C ARG A 131 -3.27 9.98 -7.62
N TYR A 132 -3.65 10.54 -8.76
CA TYR A 132 -2.95 10.30 -10.02
C TYR A 132 -1.54 10.90 -10.00
N VAL A 133 -1.41 12.14 -9.52
CA VAL A 133 -0.13 12.83 -9.39
C VAL A 133 0.81 12.05 -8.47
N SER A 134 0.34 11.62 -7.30
CA SER A 134 1.15 10.82 -6.37
C SER A 134 1.54 9.45 -6.94
N GLN A 135 0.66 8.81 -7.72
CA GLN A 135 1.01 7.58 -8.45
C GLN A 135 2.08 7.81 -9.53
N LYS A 136 2.14 9.00 -10.13
CA LYS A 136 3.13 9.37 -11.16
C LYS A 136 4.46 9.86 -10.58
N ARG A 137 4.46 10.38 -9.36
CA ARG A 137 5.69 10.68 -8.64
C ARG A 137 6.45 9.37 -8.41
N LYS A 138 7.57 9.20 -9.12
CA LYS A 138 8.40 7.98 -9.11
C LYS A 138 9.14 7.76 -7.79
N ALA A 139 9.25 8.81 -6.97
CA ALA A 139 9.82 8.69 -5.64
C ALA A 139 8.77 8.03 -4.73
N LYS A 140 9.07 6.82 -4.26
CA LYS A 140 8.70 6.48 -2.89
C LYS A 140 9.31 7.61 -2.07
N GLU A 141 8.51 8.37 -1.32
CA GLU A 141 9.06 9.30 -0.32
C GLU A 141 9.79 8.44 0.71
N THR A 142 11.02 8.06 0.38
CA THR A 142 11.95 7.49 1.32
C THR A 142 12.40 8.66 2.17
N VAL A 143 12.47 8.44 3.48
CA VAL A 143 13.05 9.43 4.38
C VAL A 143 14.44 9.78 3.82
N PRO A 144 14.70 11.07 3.53
CA PRO A 144 16.01 11.51 3.08
C PRO A 144 17.10 11.03 4.05
N PRO A 145 18.36 10.94 3.63
CA PRO A 145 19.44 10.61 4.54
C PRO A 145 19.38 11.49 5.79
N LEU A 146 19.42 10.87 6.96
CA LEU A 146 19.36 11.56 8.25
C LEU A 146 20.76 11.72 8.82
N MET A 147 20.97 12.75 9.63
CA MET A 147 22.20 12.88 10.44
C MET A 147 21.97 12.22 11.78
N SER A 148 22.85 11.28 12.15
CA SER A 148 22.85 10.69 13.49
C SER A 148 23.36 11.72 14.52
N LYS A 149 23.12 11.44 15.82
CA LYS A 149 23.72 12.22 16.93
C LYS A 149 25.25 12.26 16.88
N THR A 150 25.87 11.26 16.26
CA THR A 150 27.32 11.15 16.04
C THR A 150 27.80 11.90 14.79
N GLY A 151 26.91 12.63 14.09
CA GLY A 151 27.26 13.41 12.90
C GLY A 151 27.46 12.58 11.63
N LYS A 152 27.08 11.29 11.64
CA LYS A 152 27.18 10.39 10.47
C LYS A 152 25.92 10.49 9.62
N LEU A 153 26.11 10.50 8.29
CA LEU A 153 25.00 10.41 7.34
C LEU A 153 24.46 8.98 7.29
N VAL A 154 23.17 8.83 7.55
CA VAL A 154 22.44 7.56 7.64
C VAL A 154 21.58 7.37 6.40
N THR A 155 21.82 6.32 5.62
CA THR A 155 21.17 6.09 4.32
C THR A 155 20.27 4.84 4.29
N THR A 156 20.49 3.87 5.17
CA THR A 156 19.69 2.63 5.29
C THR A 156 18.40 2.88 6.08
N ASP A 157 17.34 2.13 5.78
CA ASP A 157 16.02 2.39 6.38
C ASP A 157 15.97 1.94 7.85
N GLU A 158 16.71 0.90 8.22
CA GLU A 158 16.85 0.41 9.59
C GLU A 158 17.52 1.46 10.50
N GLU A 159 18.67 1.99 10.08
CA GLU A 159 19.40 3.00 10.86
C GLU A 159 18.58 4.31 10.96
N LYS A 160 17.83 4.69 9.91
CA LYS A 160 16.92 5.85 9.99
C LYS A 160 15.84 5.65 11.04
N ALA A 161 15.27 4.44 11.11
CA ALA A 161 14.24 4.12 12.10
C ALA A 161 14.80 4.21 13.53
N GLU A 162 16.02 3.74 13.77
CA GLU A 162 16.68 3.85 15.07
C GLU A 162 16.96 5.31 15.46
N VAL A 163 17.47 6.14 14.54
CA VAL A 163 17.72 7.57 14.80
C VAL A 163 16.42 8.28 15.18
N LEU A 164 15.33 8.03 14.44
CA LEU A 164 14.02 8.59 14.73
C LEU A 164 13.47 8.09 16.07
N ASN A 165 13.55 6.78 16.34
CA ASN A 165 13.08 6.19 17.60
C ASN A 165 13.83 6.77 18.80
N ASN A 166 15.15 6.93 18.71
CA ASN A 166 15.97 7.55 19.74
C ASN A 166 15.65 9.03 19.96
N PHE A 167 15.29 9.76 18.89
CA PHE A 167 14.83 11.13 19.00
C PHE A 167 13.47 11.20 19.72
N PHE A 168 12.49 10.41 19.29
CA PHE A 168 11.18 10.36 19.93
C PHE A 168 11.28 9.96 21.41
N ALA A 169 12.02 8.89 21.71
CA ALA A 169 12.26 8.46 23.09
C ALA A 169 12.82 9.60 23.94
N SER A 170 13.81 10.35 23.44
CA SER A 170 14.41 11.49 24.14
C SER A 170 13.43 12.62 24.45
N VAL A 171 12.42 12.85 23.62
CA VAL A 171 11.38 13.86 23.87
C VAL A 171 10.42 13.39 24.96
N PHE A 172 10.19 12.08 25.08
CA PHE A 172 9.26 11.50 26.06
C PHE A 172 9.91 11.08 27.39
N THR A 173 11.22 10.83 27.44
CA THR A 173 11.94 10.43 28.67
C THR A 173 12.46 11.61 29.50
N ALA A 174 12.33 12.85 29.02
CA ALA A 174 12.75 14.04 29.78
C ALA A 174 11.78 14.45 30.92
N THR A 175 10.70 13.68 31.15
CA THR A 175 9.72 13.96 32.21
C THR A 175 9.57 12.77 33.15
N SER A 176 10.55 12.57 34.01
CA SER A 176 10.35 11.81 35.24
C SER A 176 11.25 12.32 36.36
N LEU A 177 10.97 13.52 36.87
CA LEU A 177 11.01 13.79 38.31
C LEU A 177 9.86 14.75 38.70
N PRO A 178 9.24 14.55 39.88
CA PRO A 178 7.95 15.12 40.22
C PRO A 178 8.08 16.48 40.92
N THR A 179 7.34 17.47 40.44
CA THR A 179 6.85 18.57 41.29
C THR A 179 5.52 19.00 40.68
N PRO A 180 4.42 19.13 41.45
CA PRO A 180 3.17 19.64 40.91
C PRO A 180 3.38 21.12 40.59
N LEU A 181 3.72 21.41 39.34
CA LEU A 181 3.48 22.73 38.77
C LEU A 181 1.98 22.79 38.53
N GLU A 182 1.34 23.43 39.49
CA GLU A 182 0.04 24.08 39.38
C GLU A 182 -0.19 24.52 37.94
N TRP A 183 -1.17 23.90 37.29
CA TRP A 183 -1.65 24.29 35.97
C TRP A 183 -2.31 25.66 36.12
N ASP A 184 -1.52 26.73 36.11
CA ASP A 184 -2.06 28.05 35.84
C ASP A 184 -2.29 28.16 34.33
N GLY A 185 -3.54 28.40 33.97
CA GLY A 185 -4.09 28.21 32.64
C GLY A 185 -3.39 29.07 31.60
N LEU A 186 -2.60 28.45 30.71
CA LEU A 186 -2.16 29.12 29.50
C LEU A 186 -3.28 29.08 28.47
N GLN A 187 -3.99 30.22 28.44
CA GLN A 187 -5.01 30.65 27.50
C GLN A 187 -4.87 30.09 26.08
N ASP A 188 -6.04 29.64 25.61
CA ASP A 188 -6.46 29.47 24.24
C ASP A 188 -5.87 30.56 23.32
N ARG A 189 -4.77 30.23 22.62
CA ARG A 189 -4.32 31.06 21.50
C ARG A 189 -5.17 30.75 20.30
N ASP A 190 -6.27 31.52 20.24
CA ASP A 190 -6.97 31.97 19.05
C ASP A 190 -6.14 31.80 17.78
N TRP A 191 -6.47 30.79 16.98
CA TRP A 191 -5.97 30.65 15.63
C TRP A 191 -6.62 31.74 14.77
N GLY A 192 -6.07 32.94 14.92
CA GLY A 192 -6.44 34.13 14.18
C GLY A 192 -6.60 33.83 12.70
N SER A 193 -7.83 34.02 12.24
CA SER A 193 -8.28 34.20 10.86
C SER A 193 -7.16 34.60 9.91
N LYS A 194 -6.64 33.64 9.13
CA LYS A 194 -5.89 33.97 7.92
C LYS A 194 -6.86 34.35 6.82
N VAL A 195 -7.12 35.65 6.71
CA VAL A 195 -7.72 36.25 5.52
C VAL A 195 -6.77 36.01 4.34
N PRO A 196 -7.25 35.54 3.18
CA PRO A 196 -6.40 35.42 1.99
C PRO A 196 -6.08 36.80 1.42
N PRO A 197 -4.89 37.02 0.84
CA PRO A 197 -4.52 38.33 0.30
C PRO A 197 -5.41 38.69 -0.89
N THR A 198 -6.04 39.85 -0.78
CA THR A 198 -6.84 40.52 -1.82
C THR A 198 -6.00 40.75 -3.07
N VAL A 199 -6.41 40.13 -4.19
CA VAL A 199 -5.96 40.48 -5.54
C VAL A 199 -6.48 41.87 -5.86
N ARG A 200 -5.59 42.83 -6.14
CA ARG A 200 -5.97 44.09 -6.77
C ARG A 200 -6.05 43.87 -8.28
N GLU A 201 -7.22 44.11 -8.83
CA GLU A 201 -7.44 44.30 -10.26
C GLU A 201 -6.82 45.63 -10.67
N ASP A 202 -5.82 45.59 -11.55
CA ASP A 202 -5.45 46.75 -12.35
C ASP A 202 -6.01 46.52 -13.76
N GLN A 203 -7.03 47.30 -14.10
CA GLN A 203 -7.34 47.64 -15.49
C GLN A 203 -6.67 48.97 -15.82
N VAL A 204 -5.83 48.99 -16.84
CA VAL A 204 -6.01 49.77 -18.09
C VAL A 204 -5.41 48.94 -19.23
#